data_AF-A0A930MKE7-F1
#
_entry.id   AF-A0A930MKE7-F1
#
_cell.length_a   1.000
_cell.length_b   1.000
_cell.length_c   1.000
_cell.angle_alpha   90.00
_cell.angle_beta   90.00
_cell.angle_gamma   90.00
#
_symmetry.space_group_name_H-M   'P 1'
#
loop_
_entity.id
_entity.type
_entity.pdbx_description
1 polymer ?
#
loop_
_entity_poly.entity_id
_entity_poly.type
_entity_poly.pdbx_seq_one_letter_code
_entity_poly.pdbx_strand_id
1 'polypeptide(L)'
;MKKKLFLIACIGALAAIFLLPFVQSSMGKTDFIREVLAKNDGFAAEGSGTTGGAAAVEDNIFRVTNRQEFIAALGNRKNTEPRILMIYGTIDFDTDADGKHLTKEDYMAEGYDFQQYLDAHAPHSTVPQSRKEEQEKKRKQSQKNQEKNIMVHVPANTSIIGIEHAKLKGVDLVLDADNVIIRNIMFESPY
;
A
#
# COMPACT_ATOMS: atom_id res chain seq x y z
N MET A 1 76.82 48.89 -21.41
CA MET A 1 76.61 48.52 -22.83
C MET A 1 76.67 47.00 -22.97
N LYS A 2 75.60 46.42 -23.54
CA LYS A 2 75.42 45.08 -24.16
C LYS A 2 74.22 44.31 -23.57
N LYS A 3 73.19 44.23 -24.42
CA LYS A 3 71.88 43.56 -24.29
C LYS A 3 72.03 42.04 -24.35
N LYS A 4 71.23 41.28 -23.59
CA LYS A 4 70.65 39.96 -23.96
C LYS A 4 69.36 39.76 -23.13
N LEU A 5 68.19 40.01 -23.71
CA LEU A 5 67.30 39.10 -24.44
C LEU A 5 66.47 38.20 -23.50
N PHE A 6 65.16 38.50 -23.48
CA PHE A 6 64.08 37.82 -22.77
C PHE A 6 64.00 36.32 -23.12
N LEU A 7 63.72 35.49 -22.11
CA LEU A 7 62.96 34.25 -22.27
C LEU A 7 61.88 34.21 -21.18
N ILE A 8 60.62 34.36 -21.59
CA ILE A 8 59.44 34.20 -20.75
C ILE A 8 59.17 32.69 -20.69
N ALA A 9 59.36 32.09 -19.52
CA ALA A 9 58.95 30.72 -19.26
C ALA A 9 57.52 30.71 -18.69
N CYS A 10 56.57 30.28 -19.51
CA CYS A 10 55.22 29.94 -19.09
C CYS A 10 55.29 28.70 -18.18
N ILE A 11 54.91 28.84 -16.90
CA ILE A 11 54.55 27.71 -16.06
C ILE A 11 53.13 27.96 -15.58
N GLY A 12 52.18 27.29 -16.25
CA GLY A 12 50.79 27.26 -15.85
C GLY A 12 50.65 26.42 -14.57
N ALA A 13 50.16 27.04 -13.50
CA ALA A 13 49.67 26.32 -12.34
C ALA A 13 48.24 25.85 -12.64
N LEU A 14 48.11 24.56 -13.00
CA LEU A 14 46.83 23.88 -13.14
C LEU A 14 46.12 23.86 -11.77
N ALA A 15 44.96 24.51 -11.70
CA ALA A 15 43.99 24.31 -10.64
C ALA A 15 43.30 22.96 -10.85
N ALA A 16 43.70 21.94 -10.09
CA ALA A 16 42.98 20.67 -10.02
C ALA A 16 41.92 20.77 -8.90
N ILE A 17 40.74 21.28 -9.25
CA ILE A 17 39.53 21.13 -8.43
C ILE A 17 39.14 19.67 -8.51
N PHE A 18 39.39 18.92 -7.44
CA PHE A 18 38.95 17.54 -7.29
C PHE A 18 37.43 17.54 -7.00
N LEU A 19 36.62 17.66 -8.04
CA LEU A 19 35.19 17.35 -7.99
C LEU A 19 35.05 15.83 -7.92
N LEU A 20 35.02 15.28 -6.71
CA LEU A 20 34.54 13.91 -6.50
C LEU A 20 33.04 13.91 -6.78
N PRO A 21 32.54 13.12 -7.75
CA PRO A 21 31.12 12.83 -7.78
C PRO A 21 30.83 11.95 -6.57
N PHE A 22 30.05 12.48 -5.61
CA PHE A 22 29.37 11.65 -4.62
C PHE A 22 28.38 10.77 -5.39
N VAL A 23 28.81 9.57 -5.77
CA VAL A 23 27.89 8.54 -6.27
C VAL A 23 27.15 8.01 -5.04
N GLN A 24 25.99 8.56 -4.75
CA GLN A 24 25.06 7.94 -3.79
C GLN A 24 24.55 6.65 -4.43
N SER A 25 25.00 5.49 -3.95
CA SER A 25 24.45 4.21 -4.38
C SER A 25 23.04 4.06 -3.82
N SER A 26 22.03 4.05 -4.69
CA SER A 26 20.65 3.73 -4.30
C SER A 26 20.43 2.21 -4.07
N MET A 27 21.47 1.39 -4.26
CA MET A 27 21.40 -0.09 -4.26
C MET A 27 20.76 -0.68 -2.99
N GLY A 28 20.99 -0.08 -1.82
CA GLY A 28 20.44 -0.61 -0.57
C GLY A 28 18.91 -0.58 -0.44
N LYS A 29 18.22 0.35 -1.13
CA LYS A 29 16.74 0.46 -1.08
C LYS A 29 16.08 -0.44 -2.13
N THR A 30 16.67 -0.56 -3.31
CA THR A 30 16.16 -1.44 -4.38
C THR A 30 16.31 -2.92 -4.00
N ASP A 31 17.40 -3.29 -3.34
CA ASP A 31 17.62 -4.67 -2.90
C ASP A 31 16.56 -5.12 -1.89
N PHE A 32 16.26 -4.28 -0.89
CA PHE A 32 15.29 -4.60 0.16
C PHE A 32 13.88 -4.85 -0.38
N ILE A 33 13.39 -4.02 -1.31
CA ILE A 33 12.01 -4.16 -1.84
C ILE A 33 11.83 -5.41 -2.72
N ARG A 34 12.93 -6.02 -3.17
CA ARG A 34 12.95 -7.23 -4.01
C ARG A 34 13.32 -8.50 -3.23
N GLU A 35 13.51 -8.42 -1.92
CA GLU A 35 13.80 -9.58 -1.09
C GLU A 35 12.67 -10.62 -1.13
N VAL A 36 13.08 -11.89 -1.19
CA VAL A 36 12.19 -13.07 -1.25
C VAL A 36 12.31 -13.91 0.03
N LEU A 37 11.36 -14.82 0.25
CA LEU A 37 11.46 -15.80 1.33
C LEU A 37 12.61 -16.78 1.06
N ALA A 38 13.45 -17.04 2.06
CA ALA A 38 14.57 -17.96 1.92
C ALA A 38 14.10 -19.43 1.82
N LYS A 39 14.87 -20.27 1.11
CA LYS A 39 14.51 -21.67 0.78
C LYS A 39 14.21 -22.60 1.98
N ASN A 40 14.59 -22.22 3.20
CA ASN A 40 14.39 -23.02 4.41
C ASN A 40 13.60 -22.25 5.48
N ASP A 41 12.84 -21.23 5.08
CA ASP A 41 12.11 -20.34 6.00
C ASP A 41 10.62 -20.70 6.07
N GLY A 42 10.34 -21.85 6.69
CA GLY A 42 8.98 -22.32 6.96
C GLY A 42 8.23 -22.87 5.74
N PHE A 43 6.92 -23.13 5.93
CA PHE A 43 6.08 -23.80 4.93
C PHE A 43 5.95 -23.02 3.61
N ALA A 44 5.96 -21.69 3.67
CA ALA A 44 5.84 -20.85 2.48
C ALA A 44 7.08 -20.91 1.56
N ALA A 45 8.16 -21.56 1.98
CA ALA A 45 9.35 -21.81 1.18
C ALA A 45 9.29 -23.14 0.39
N GLU A 46 8.27 -23.96 0.62
CA GLU A 46 8.09 -25.26 -0.05
C GLU A 46 7.82 -25.10 -1.56
N GLY A 47 8.18 -26.12 -2.34
CA GLY A 47 7.97 -26.13 -3.79
C GLY A 47 8.71 -24.99 -4.51
N SER A 48 7.97 -24.09 -5.14
CA SER A 48 8.51 -22.89 -5.81
C SER A 48 8.91 -21.77 -4.84
N GLY A 49 8.56 -21.89 -3.57
CA GLY A 49 8.76 -20.86 -2.54
C GLY A 49 7.91 -19.61 -2.76
N THR A 50 8.18 -18.58 -1.97
CA THR A 50 7.49 -17.28 -2.02
C THR A 50 8.44 -16.17 -2.43
N THR A 51 8.23 -15.62 -3.62
CA THR A 51 9.02 -14.54 -4.23
C THR A 51 8.27 -13.23 -4.37
N GLY A 52 6.96 -13.22 -4.14
CA GLY A 52 6.12 -12.04 -4.29
C GLY A 52 6.28 -11.38 -5.65
N GLY A 53 6.44 -10.07 -5.63
CA GLY A 53 6.72 -9.24 -6.79
C GLY A 53 8.19 -9.00 -7.09
N ALA A 54 9.13 -9.80 -6.56
CA ALA A 54 10.57 -9.53 -6.70
C ALA A 54 11.04 -9.36 -8.16
N ALA A 55 10.35 -10.01 -9.12
CA ALA A 55 10.60 -9.92 -10.55
C ALA A 55 9.91 -8.73 -11.25
N ALA A 56 9.30 -7.79 -10.51
CA ALA A 56 8.61 -6.65 -11.08
C ALA A 56 9.54 -5.81 -11.96
N VAL A 57 9.08 -5.46 -13.16
CA VAL A 57 9.72 -4.41 -13.96
C VAL A 57 9.53 -3.06 -13.28
N GLU A 58 10.35 -2.07 -13.64
CA GLU A 58 10.31 -0.74 -13.00
C GLU A 58 8.92 -0.09 -13.08
N ASP A 59 8.20 -0.27 -14.19
CA ASP A 59 6.82 0.25 -14.35
C ASP A 59 5.79 -0.40 -13.40
N ASN A 60 6.13 -1.55 -12.81
CA ASN A 60 5.30 -2.27 -11.83
C ASN A 60 5.78 -2.07 -10.39
N ILE A 61 6.62 -1.06 -10.14
CA ILE A 61 7.03 -0.64 -8.80
C ILE A 61 6.34 0.66 -8.48
N PHE A 62 5.38 0.59 -7.55
CA PHE A 62 4.49 1.69 -7.24
C PHE A 62 4.87 2.34 -5.92
N ARG A 63 5.00 3.67 -5.92
CA ARG A 63 4.97 4.45 -4.68
C ARG A 63 3.51 4.71 -4.32
N VAL A 64 3.11 4.32 -3.10
CA VAL A 64 1.71 4.34 -2.66
C VAL A 64 1.60 5.09 -1.33
N THR A 65 0.70 6.07 -1.29
CA THR A 65 0.46 6.98 -0.15
C THR A 65 -1.01 7.11 0.22
N ASN A 66 -1.94 6.60 -0.59
CA ASN A 66 -3.37 6.64 -0.31
C ASN A 66 -4.10 5.41 -0.88
N ARG A 67 -5.39 5.32 -0.59
CA ARG A 67 -6.24 4.19 -0.96
C ARG A 67 -6.37 4.03 -2.48
N GLN A 68 -6.59 5.12 -3.22
CA GLN A 68 -6.80 5.02 -4.67
C GLN A 68 -5.54 4.54 -5.38
N GLU A 69 -4.37 5.05 -4.98
CA GLU A 69 -3.06 4.58 -5.45
C GLU A 69 -2.86 3.10 -5.13
N PHE A 70 -3.26 2.65 -3.94
CA PHE A 70 -3.14 1.26 -3.54
C PHE A 70 -3.97 0.34 -4.45
N ILE A 71 -5.25 0.66 -4.65
CA ILE A 71 -6.14 -0.12 -5.53
C ILE A 71 -5.66 -0.07 -6.98
N ALA A 72 -5.24 1.10 -7.47
CA ALA A 72 -4.74 1.25 -8.84
C ALA A 72 -3.47 0.43 -9.09
N ALA A 73 -2.54 0.42 -8.13
CA ALA A 73 -1.30 -0.36 -8.21
C ALA A 73 -1.55 -1.88 -8.18
N LEU A 74 -2.56 -2.34 -7.45
CA LEU A 74 -2.97 -3.75 -7.51
C LEU A 74 -3.62 -4.09 -8.86
N GLY A 75 -4.42 -3.18 -9.42
CA GLY A 75 -5.12 -3.40 -10.67
C GLY A 75 -6.18 -4.50 -10.56
N ASN A 76 -6.29 -5.34 -11.59
CA ASN A 76 -7.29 -6.40 -11.61
C ASN A 76 -6.91 -7.56 -10.67
N ARG A 77 -7.87 -8.13 -9.93
CA ARG A 77 -7.68 -9.31 -9.06
C ARG A 77 -7.04 -10.52 -9.78
N LYS A 78 -7.27 -10.66 -11.09
CA LYS A 78 -6.70 -11.75 -11.91
C LYS A 78 -5.33 -11.41 -12.50
N ASN A 79 -4.76 -10.24 -12.19
CA ASN A 79 -3.48 -9.84 -12.73
C ASN A 79 -2.36 -10.70 -12.15
N THR A 80 -1.53 -11.29 -13.00
CA THR A 80 -0.41 -12.16 -12.62
C THR A 80 0.95 -11.50 -12.80
N GLU A 81 1.03 -10.28 -13.33
CA GLU A 81 2.30 -9.59 -13.55
C GLU A 81 2.99 -9.25 -12.22
N PRO A 82 4.27 -9.58 -12.00
CA PRO A 82 4.95 -9.26 -10.76
C PRO A 82 4.92 -7.75 -10.46
N ARG A 83 4.57 -7.38 -9.23
CA ARG A 83 4.49 -5.98 -8.81
C ARG A 83 4.86 -5.72 -7.36
N ILE A 84 5.38 -4.54 -7.10
CA ILE A 84 5.79 -4.09 -5.77
C ILE A 84 5.04 -2.81 -5.42
N LEU A 85 4.31 -2.82 -4.32
CA LEU A 85 3.68 -1.65 -3.73
C LEU A 85 4.52 -1.19 -2.54
N MET A 86 5.16 -0.04 -2.68
CA MET A 86 5.93 0.62 -1.63
C MET A 86 5.03 1.58 -0.85
N ILE A 87 4.76 1.25 0.41
CA ILE A 87 3.83 1.99 1.27
C ILE A 87 4.58 3.07 2.06
N TYR A 88 4.13 4.31 1.92
CA TYR A 88 4.68 5.46 2.64
C TYR A 88 3.59 6.11 3.51
N GLY A 89 3.85 6.21 4.81
CA GLY A 89 2.93 6.79 5.79
C GLY A 89 1.70 5.92 6.05
N THR A 90 0.64 6.58 6.53
CA THR A 90 -0.65 5.93 6.83
C THR A 90 -1.58 6.00 5.63
N ILE A 91 -2.05 4.84 5.18
CA ILE A 91 -3.15 4.71 4.21
C ILE A 91 -4.40 4.32 4.98
N ASP A 92 -5.38 5.23 5.00
CA ASP A 92 -6.71 5.00 5.59
C ASP A 92 -7.68 4.49 4.51
N PHE A 93 -8.19 3.27 4.71
CA PHE A 93 -9.13 2.66 3.78
C PHE A 93 -10.57 3.11 3.99
N ASP A 94 -10.88 3.81 5.08
CA ASP A 94 -12.15 4.52 5.26
C ASP A 94 -12.05 5.92 4.66
N THR A 95 -11.73 5.99 3.37
CA THR A 95 -11.67 7.23 2.59
C THR A 95 -12.40 7.09 1.27
N ASP A 96 -12.97 8.18 0.78
CA ASP A 96 -13.56 8.26 -0.56
C ASP A 96 -12.51 8.46 -1.67
N ALA A 97 -12.95 8.76 -2.89
CA ALA A 97 -12.09 8.99 -4.05
C ALA A 97 -11.30 10.30 -4.00
N ASP A 98 -11.64 11.23 -3.10
CA ASP A 98 -10.92 12.48 -2.88
C ASP A 98 -10.03 12.41 -1.63
N GLY A 99 -10.02 11.27 -0.93
CA GLY A 99 -9.23 11.05 0.28
C GLY A 99 -9.90 11.61 1.55
N LYS A 100 -11.16 12.03 1.47
CA LYS A 100 -11.94 12.44 2.65
C LYS A 100 -12.31 11.20 3.44
N HIS A 101 -12.14 11.26 4.76
CA HIS A 101 -12.53 10.18 5.67
C HIS A 101 -14.05 9.95 5.65
N LEU A 102 -14.43 8.68 5.54
CA LEU A 102 -15.81 8.21 5.58
C LEU A 102 -16.19 7.81 7.01
N THR A 103 -17.37 8.22 7.45
CA THR A 103 -17.93 7.80 8.73
C THR A 103 -18.95 6.69 8.53
N LYS A 104 -19.43 6.14 9.66
CA LYS A 104 -20.54 5.18 9.69
C LYS A 104 -21.73 5.66 8.85
N GLU A 105 -22.08 6.93 8.96
CA GLU A 105 -23.21 7.55 8.27
C GLU A 105 -23.05 7.54 6.74
N ASP A 106 -21.82 7.71 6.23
CA ASP A 106 -21.56 7.67 4.79
C ASP A 106 -21.80 6.27 4.20
N TYR A 107 -21.65 5.21 5.01
CA TYR A 107 -21.93 3.83 4.58
C TYR A 107 -23.39 3.41 4.79
N MET A 108 -24.18 4.14 5.58
CA MET A 108 -25.55 3.72 5.90
C MET A 108 -26.44 3.68 4.66
N ALA A 109 -27.18 2.58 4.50
CA ALA A 109 -28.27 2.54 3.54
C ALA A 109 -29.35 3.56 3.90
N GLU A 110 -29.98 4.16 2.89
CA GLU A 110 -31.05 5.13 3.09
C GLU A 110 -32.17 4.58 3.99
N GLY A 111 -32.53 5.36 5.01
CA GLY A 111 -33.54 5.00 5.99
C GLY A 111 -33.11 3.90 6.97
N TYR A 112 -31.83 3.49 6.99
CA TYR A 112 -31.28 2.78 8.13
C TYR A 112 -31.24 3.72 9.33
N ASP A 113 -31.67 3.24 10.49
CA ASP A 113 -31.63 4.01 11.72
C ASP A 113 -31.10 3.10 12.83
N PHE A 114 -29.97 3.50 13.43
CA PHE A 114 -29.29 2.69 14.42
C PHE A 114 -30.13 2.51 15.68
N GLN A 115 -30.88 3.54 16.11
CA GLN A 115 -31.72 3.44 17.30
C GLN A 115 -32.93 2.53 17.03
N GLN A 116 -33.58 2.64 15.87
CA GLN A 116 -34.67 1.73 15.49
C GLN A 116 -34.19 0.28 15.38
N TYR A 117 -32.96 0.07 14.91
CA TYR A 117 -32.34 -1.26 14.91
C TYR A 117 -32.15 -1.79 16.34
N LEU A 118 -31.61 -0.98 17.25
CA LEU A 118 -31.47 -1.37 18.66
C LEU A 118 -32.83 -1.68 19.31
N ASP A 119 -33.84 -0.84 19.10
CA ASP A 119 -35.19 -1.03 19.64
C ASP A 119 -35.84 -2.31 19.09
N ALA A 120 -35.62 -2.63 17.81
CA ALA A 120 -36.11 -3.84 17.15
C ALA A 120 -35.49 -5.14 17.73
N HIS A 121 -34.28 -5.04 18.28
CA HIS A 121 -33.52 -6.17 18.85
C HIS A 121 -33.44 -6.15 20.38
N ALA A 122 -34.07 -5.17 21.03
CA ALA A 122 -34.13 -5.11 22.48
C ALA A 122 -34.84 -6.34 23.07
N PRO A 123 -34.43 -6.80 24.28
CA PRO A 123 -35.18 -7.81 25.02
C PRO A 123 -36.65 -7.39 25.13
N HIS A 124 -37.57 -8.31 24.83
CA HIS A 124 -39.02 -8.07 24.83
C HIS A 124 -39.51 -6.97 23.85
N SER A 125 -38.75 -6.68 22.78
CA SER A 125 -39.17 -5.74 21.73
C SER A 125 -40.58 -6.03 21.20
N THR A 126 -41.44 -5.01 21.27
CA THR A 126 -42.80 -5.00 20.68
C THR A 126 -42.83 -4.47 19.23
N VAL A 127 -41.68 -4.09 18.66
CA VAL A 127 -41.57 -3.63 17.28
C VAL A 127 -42.14 -4.68 16.31
N PRO A 128 -42.98 -4.30 15.31
CA PRO A 128 -43.52 -5.24 14.34
C PRO A 128 -42.45 -5.97 13.54
N GLN A 129 -42.66 -7.26 13.28
CA GLN A 129 -41.69 -8.12 12.57
C GLN A 129 -41.24 -7.53 11.22
N SER A 130 -42.16 -6.94 10.47
CA SER A 130 -41.85 -6.30 9.18
C SER A 130 -40.81 -5.18 9.31
N ARG A 131 -40.87 -4.36 10.36
CA ARG A 131 -39.90 -3.29 10.61
C ARG A 131 -38.54 -3.85 11.04
N LYS A 132 -38.53 -4.95 11.81
CA LYS A 132 -37.28 -5.63 12.20
C LYS A 132 -36.53 -6.13 10.96
N GLU A 133 -37.26 -6.81 10.07
CA GLU A 133 -36.70 -7.32 8.81
C GLU A 133 -36.23 -6.19 7.89
N GLU A 134 -36.96 -5.07 7.84
CA GLU A 134 -36.56 -3.89 7.08
C GLU A 134 -35.23 -3.30 7.60
N GLN A 135 -35.10 -3.07 8.92
CA GLN A 135 -33.87 -2.54 9.51
C GLN A 135 -32.69 -3.52 9.38
N GLU A 136 -32.91 -4.83 9.51
CA GLU A 136 -31.84 -5.82 9.29
C GLU A 136 -31.40 -5.88 7.83
N LYS A 137 -32.33 -5.78 6.87
CA LYS A 137 -31.98 -5.67 5.44
C LYS A 137 -31.13 -4.43 5.18
N LYS A 138 -31.51 -3.29 5.77
CA LYS A 138 -30.78 -2.03 5.66
C LYS A 138 -29.39 -2.13 6.30
N ARG A 139 -29.28 -2.72 7.50
CA ARG A 139 -27.98 -2.99 8.16
C ARG A 139 -27.06 -3.84 7.27
N LYS A 140 -27.58 -4.92 6.67
CA LYS A 140 -26.81 -5.75 5.71
C LYS A 140 -26.36 -4.95 4.49
N GLN A 141 -27.19 -4.04 4.00
CA GLN A 141 -26.81 -3.17 2.89
C GLN A 141 -25.73 -2.16 3.31
N SER A 142 -25.84 -1.55 4.49
CA SER A 142 -24.81 -0.66 5.04
C SER A 142 -23.46 -1.39 5.20
N GLN A 143 -23.48 -2.61 5.72
CA GLN A 143 -22.29 -3.47 5.82
C GLN A 143 -21.66 -3.71 4.45
N LYS A 144 -22.46 -4.03 3.42
CA LYS A 144 -21.96 -4.22 2.05
C LYS A 144 -21.41 -2.93 1.43
N ASN A 145 -21.89 -1.76 1.84
CA ASN A 145 -21.35 -0.49 1.37
C ASN A 145 -19.95 -0.27 1.91
N GLN A 146 -19.73 -0.54 3.20
CA GLN A 146 -18.40 -0.47 3.81
C GLN A 146 -17.47 -1.54 3.24
N GLU A 147 -17.94 -2.78 3.11
CA GLU A 147 -17.18 -3.92 2.55
C GLU A 147 -16.56 -3.57 1.19
N LYS A 148 -17.32 -2.94 0.28
CA LYS A 148 -16.82 -2.48 -1.03
C LYS A 148 -15.65 -1.49 -0.92
N ASN A 149 -15.54 -0.78 0.19
CA ASN A 149 -14.51 0.22 0.40
C ASN A 149 -13.25 -0.38 1.04
N ILE A 150 -13.44 -1.24 2.05
CA ILE A 150 -12.36 -1.73 2.90
C ILE A 150 -11.80 -3.10 2.48
N MET A 151 -12.58 -3.93 1.79
CA MET A 151 -12.15 -5.27 1.35
C MET A 151 -11.35 -5.18 0.06
N VAL A 152 -10.11 -5.67 0.10
CA VAL A 152 -9.18 -5.58 -1.02
C VAL A 152 -8.51 -6.91 -1.28
N HIS A 153 -8.76 -7.48 -2.45
CA HIS A 153 -8.10 -8.69 -2.89
C HIS A 153 -6.70 -8.39 -3.41
N VAL A 154 -5.71 -9.13 -2.90
CA VAL A 154 -4.33 -9.03 -3.36
C VAL A 154 -4.10 -10.07 -4.47
N PRO A 155 -3.81 -9.64 -5.70
CA PRO A 155 -3.51 -10.52 -6.82
C PRO A 155 -2.15 -11.23 -6.67
N ALA A 156 -1.94 -12.29 -7.47
CA ALA A 156 -0.71 -13.09 -7.44
C ALA A 156 0.55 -12.28 -7.76
N ASN A 157 1.70 -12.78 -7.32
CA ASN A 157 3.03 -12.19 -7.58
C ASN A 157 3.15 -10.74 -7.10
N THR A 158 2.62 -10.46 -5.90
CA THR A 158 2.58 -9.10 -5.33
C THR A 158 3.43 -9.01 -4.06
N SER A 159 4.26 -7.98 -3.98
CA SER A 159 4.91 -7.57 -2.72
C SER A 159 4.36 -6.25 -2.23
N ILE A 160 3.84 -6.19 -1.00
CA ILE A 160 3.39 -4.96 -0.34
C ILE A 160 4.37 -4.66 0.80
N ILE A 161 5.19 -3.64 0.62
CA ILE A 161 6.37 -3.39 1.45
C ILE A 161 6.26 -2.00 2.07
N GLY A 162 6.27 -1.92 3.39
CA GLY A 162 6.34 -0.64 4.09
C GLY A 162 7.73 -0.03 4.03
N ILE A 163 7.80 1.29 3.81
CA ILE A 163 9.06 2.03 3.69
C ILE A 163 9.27 2.98 4.87
N GLU A 164 8.37 3.93 5.06
CA GLU A 164 8.49 4.98 6.09
C GLU A 164 7.17 5.09 6.85
N HIS A 165 7.16 4.69 8.12
CA HIS A 165 5.97 4.73 8.99
C HIS A 165 4.72 4.12 8.32
N ALA A 166 4.91 3.03 7.57
CA ALA A 166 3.88 2.40 6.79
C ALA A 166 2.79 1.81 7.68
N LYS A 167 1.59 2.36 7.58
CA LYS A 167 0.39 1.85 8.25
C LYS A 167 -0.72 1.65 7.24
N LEU A 168 -1.37 0.49 7.26
CA LEU A 168 -2.64 0.28 6.58
C LEU A 168 -3.73 0.25 7.64
N LYS A 169 -4.60 1.25 7.62
CA LYS A 169 -5.69 1.40 8.57
C LYS A 169 -7.01 1.05 7.90
N GLY A 170 -7.79 0.23 8.58
CA GLY A 170 -9.16 -0.07 8.18
C GLY A 170 -9.27 -1.04 7.00
N VAL A 171 -8.18 -1.63 6.52
CA VAL A 171 -8.21 -2.54 5.37
C VAL A 171 -8.50 -3.99 5.79
N ASP A 172 -9.32 -4.66 5.00
CA ASP A 172 -9.46 -6.12 5.00
C ASP A 172 -8.76 -6.68 3.76
N LEU A 173 -7.51 -7.13 3.91
CA LEU A 173 -6.73 -7.72 2.82
C LEU A 173 -7.10 -9.19 2.63
N VAL A 174 -7.69 -9.51 1.49
CA VAL A 174 -8.04 -10.88 1.12
C VAL A 174 -6.92 -11.48 0.28
N LEU A 175 -6.24 -12.48 0.84
CA LEU A 175 -5.15 -13.20 0.18
C LEU A 175 -5.67 -14.54 -0.37
N ASP A 176 -6.29 -14.47 -1.55
CA ASP A 176 -6.85 -15.64 -2.25
C ASP A 176 -6.13 -15.97 -3.56
N ALA A 177 -4.93 -15.43 -3.74
CA ALA A 177 -4.00 -15.71 -4.82
C ALA A 177 -2.64 -16.18 -4.27
N ASP A 178 -1.86 -16.85 -5.10
CA ASP A 178 -0.55 -17.38 -4.72
C ASP A 178 0.57 -16.33 -4.79
N ASN A 179 1.66 -16.62 -4.08
CA ASN A 179 2.93 -15.88 -4.17
C ASN A 179 2.79 -14.38 -3.81
N VAL A 180 2.42 -14.10 -2.56
CA VAL A 180 2.28 -12.75 -2.00
C VAL A 180 3.25 -12.55 -0.84
N ILE A 181 3.89 -11.38 -0.80
CA ILE A 181 4.74 -10.94 0.32
C ILE A 181 4.14 -9.67 0.92
N ILE A 182 3.98 -9.63 2.25
CA ILE A 182 3.60 -8.42 2.99
C ILE A 182 4.59 -8.23 4.13
N ARG A 183 5.30 -7.10 4.15
CA ARG A 183 6.40 -6.86 5.12
C ARG A 183 6.44 -5.40 5.57
N ASN A 184 6.92 -5.20 6.81
CA ASN A 184 7.21 -3.89 7.40
C ASN A 184 6.00 -2.93 7.45
N ILE A 185 4.80 -3.44 7.71
CA ILE A 185 3.56 -2.64 7.75
C ILE A 185 2.90 -2.80 9.12
N MET A 186 2.48 -1.69 9.72
CA MET A 186 1.56 -1.69 10.85
C MET A 186 0.13 -1.82 10.33
N PHE A 187 -0.60 -2.81 10.82
CA PHE A 187 -2.03 -2.94 10.55
C PHE A 187 -2.85 -2.36 11.69
N GLU A 188 -3.80 -1.51 11.35
CA GLU A 188 -4.86 -1.05 12.25
C GLU A 188 -6.17 -1.62 11.71
N SER A 189 -6.84 -2.43 12.54
CA SER A 189 -7.97 -3.26 12.11
C SER A 189 -9.14 -2.47 11.54
N PRO A 190 -9.89 -3.03 10.57
CA PRO A 190 -11.19 -2.50 10.18
C PRO A 190 -12.17 -2.48 11.36
N TYR A 191 -13.06 -1.48 11.38
CA TYR A 191 -14.09 -1.26 12.40
C TYR A 191 -15.49 -1.28 11.80
#